data_AF-A0A3D6C6Z1-F1
#
_entry.id   AF-A0A3D6C6Z1-F1
#
_cell.length_a   1.000
_cell.length_b   1.000
_cell.length_c   1.000
_cell.angle_alpha   90.00
_cell.angle_beta   90.00
_cell.angle_gamma   90.00
#
_symmetry.space_group_name_H-M   'P 1'
#
loop_
_entity.id
_entity.type
_entity.pdbx_description
1 polymer ?
#
loop_
_entity_poly.entity_id
_entity_poly.type
_entity_poly.pdbx_seq_one_letter_code
_entity_poly.pdbx_strand_id
1 'polypeptide(L)'
;MADKPSYDELVKQVAALNASQASAAILSEKLDAARREIKVLTDQKKAIEALRRSENRFQHVIGDTPPGFSVQKLFSLITGHTNVLVSILDGNGAYLWASPSHKRLGYPASRLIGQPGSTLMAEQDLNALIKGFQKASRGNVSKTHLNYRVRDRWGNIHFYRGTFDAVTDDDGSLSQVICVSEDITELTRAQAEKGEALALAAETKKMALVGRVAGKMAHDF
;
A
#
# COMPACT_ATOMS: atom_id res chain seq x y z
N MET A 1 -3.90 87.42 -1.61
CA MET A 1 -5.00 86.86 -0.80
C MET A 1 -5.69 85.82 -1.67
N ALA A 2 -5.69 84.55 -1.29
CA ALA A 2 -6.39 83.52 -2.04
C ALA A 2 -7.90 83.68 -1.79
N ASP A 3 -8.67 83.76 -2.87
CA ASP A 3 -10.12 83.93 -2.82
C ASP A 3 -10.75 82.70 -2.15
N LYS A 4 -11.62 82.91 -1.15
CA LYS A 4 -12.23 81.80 -0.43
C LYS A 4 -13.35 81.21 -1.29
N PRO A 5 -13.41 79.88 -1.46
CA PRO A 5 -14.44 79.25 -2.27
C PRO A 5 -15.84 79.61 -1.76
N SER A 6 -16.75 79.86 -2.71
CA SER A 6 -18.16 80.16 -2.40
C SER A 6 -18.82 78.97 -1.70
N TYR A 7 -19.84 79.24 -0.88
CA TYR A 7 -20.61 78.20 -0.19
C TYR A 7 -21.13 77.11 -1.14
N ASP A 8 -21.64 77.50 -2.32
CA ASP A 8 -22.11 76.57 -3.35
C ASP A 8 -21.00 75.67 -3.92
N GLU A 9 -19.77 76.18 -3.94
CA GLU A 9 -18.59 75.49 -4.42
C GLU A 9 -18.11 74.43 -3.42
N LEU A 10 -18.18 74.76 -2.12
CA LEU A 10 -17.92 73.83 -1.02
C LEU A 10 -18.97 72.71 -0.97
N VAL A 11 -20.25 73.01 -1.20
CA VAL A 11 -21.30 71.97 -1.24
C VAL A 11 -21.06 71.00 -2.41
N LYS A 12 -20.69 71.49 -3.60
CA LYS A 12 -20.34 70.65 -4.75
C LYS A 12 -19.12 69.77 -4.48
N GLN A 13 -18.09 70.31 -3.81
CA GLN A 13 -16.90 69.54 -3.44
C GLN A 13 -17.21 68.42 -2.43
N VAL A 14 -18.01 68.71 -1.40
CA VAL A 14 -18.43 67.71 -0.40
C VAL A 14 -19.28 66.61 -1.06
N ALA A 15 -20.20 66.97 -1.97
CA ALA A 15 -20.99 66.00 -2.71
C ALA A 15 -20.11 65.08 -3.59
N ALA A 16 -19.10 65.63 -4.27
CA ALA A 16 -18.15 64.86 -5.06
C ALA A 16 -17.27 63.93 -4.20
N LEU A 17 -16.83 64.39 -3.03
CA LEU A 17 -16.09 63.58 -2.05
C LEU A 17 -16.93 62.41 -1.52
N ASN A 18 -18.20 62.66 -1.18
CA ASN A 18 -19.11 61.61 -0.70
C ASN A 18 -19.42 60.58 -1.81
N ALA A 19 -19.61 61.02 -3.06
CA ALA A 19 -19.81 60.11 -4.20
C ALA A 19 -18.56 59.25 -4.48
N SER A 20 -17.36 59.83 -4.32
CA SER A 20 -16.08 59.13 -4.45
C SER A 20 -15.90 58.08 -3.34
N GLN A 21 -16.22 58.43 -2.08
CA GLN A 21 -16.17 57.49 -0.95
C GLN A 21 -17.17 56.34 -1.11
N ALA A 22 -18.40 56.62 -1.56
CA ALA A 22 -19.39 55.59 -1.84
C ALA A 22 -18.93 54.62 -2.96
N SER A 23 -18.30 55.16 -4.01
CA SER A 23 -17.73 54.36 -5.10
C SER A 23 -16.56 53.48 -4.62
N ALA A 24 -15.70 54.01 -3.75
CA ALA A 24 -14.59 53.26 -3.15
C ALA A 24 -15.08 52.12 -2.25
N ALA A 25 -16.15 52.32 -1.47
CA ALA A 25 -16.75 51.29 -0.63
C ALA A 25 -17.30 50.13 -1.47
N ILE A 26 -18.03 50.43 -2.55
CA ILE A 26 -18.55 49.42 -3.49
C ILE A 26 -17.42 48.65 -4.17
N LEU A 27 -16.33 49.32 -4.56
CA LEU A 27 -15.15 48.67 -5.14
C LEU A 27 -14.45 47.75 -4.14
N SER A 28 -14.33 48.15 -2.87
CA SER A 28 -13.76 47.32 -1.80
C SER A 28 -14.58 46.05 -1.57
N GLU A 29 -15.90 46.17 -1.50
CA GLU A 29 -16.79 45.03 -1.29
C GLU A 29 -16.73 44.04 -2.47
N LYS A 30 -16.69 44.56 -3.71
CA LYS A 30 -16.48 43.74 -4.92
C LYS A 30 -15.12 43.05 -4.94
N LEU A 31 -14.06 43.72 -4.46
CA LEU A 31 -12.72 43.14 -4.37
C LEU A 31 -12.67 42.00 -3.35
N ASP A 32 -13.35 42.15 -2.21
CA ASP A 32 -13.42 41.11 -1.18
C ASP A 32 -14.31 39.92 -1.59
N ALA A 33 -15.35 40.17 -2.40
CA ALA A 33 -16.11 39.11 -3.05
C ALA A 33 -15.24 38.32 -4.06
N ALA A 34 -14.52 39.02 -4.94
CA ALA A 34 -13.62 38.41 -5.92
C ALA A 34 -12.49 37.61 -5.25
N ARG A 35 -11.93 38.11 -4.15
CA ARG A 35 -10.91 37.38 -3.36
C ARG A 35 -11.44 36.07 -2.78
N ARG A 36 -12.67 36.07 -2.27
CA ARG A 36 -13.33 34.86 -1.77
C ARG A 36 -13.54 33.84 -2.88
N GLU A 37 -13.98 34.28 -4.05
CA GLU A 37 -14.18 33.43 -5.22
C GLU A 37 -12.86 32.83 -5.73
N ILE A 38 -11.81 33.64 -5.85
CA ILE A 38 -10.45 33.18 -6.22
C ILE A 38 -9.94 32.12 -5.23
N LYS A 39 -10.20 32.29 -3.93
CA LYS A 39 -9.81 31.32 -2.91
C LYS A 39 -10.51 29.97 -3.13
N VAL A 40 -11.84 29.97 -3.32
CA VAL A 40 -12.63 28.77 -3.59
C VAL A 40 -12.15 28.07 -4.87
N LEU A 41 -11.91 28.81 -5.95
CA LEU A 41 -11.40 28.27 -7.21
C LEU A 41 -9.98 27.68 -7.08
N THR A 42 -9.12 28.30 -6.26
CA THR A 42 -7.77 27.81 -6.00
C THR A 42 -7.81 26.50 -5.21
N ASP A 43 -8.67 26.41 -4.20
CA ASP A 43 -8.86 25.20 -3.40
C ASP A 43 -9.45 24.06 -4.26
N GLN A 44 -10.40 24.37 -5.14
CA GLN A 44 -10.96 23.42 -6.11
C GLN A 44 -9.91 22.93 -7.11
N LYS A 45 -9.06 23.83 -7.64
CA LYS A 45 -7.97 23.46 -8.55
C LYS A 45 -6.97 22.53 -7.88
N LYS A 46 -6.59 22.80 -6.62
CA LYS A 46 -5.72 21.91 -5.83
C LYS A 46 -6.35 20.53 -5.62
N ALA A 47 -7.66 20.45 -5.38
CA ALA A 47 -8.38 19.19 -5.25
C ALA A 47 -8.41 18.40 -6.57
N ILE A 48 -8.63 19.06 -7.71
CA ILE A 48 -8.58 18.45 -9.04
C ILE A 48 -7.17 17.95 -9.38
N GLU A 49 -6.13 18.73 -9.06
CA GLU A 49 -4.73 18.31 -9.26
C GLU A 49 -4.36 17.14 -8.33
N ALA A 50 -4.84 17.11 -7.09
CA ALA A 50 -4.67 15.98 -6.19
C ALA A 50 -5.37 14.72 -6.71
N LEU A 51 -6.58 14.85 -7.26
CA LEU A 51 -7.29 13.76 -7.90
C LEU A 51 -6.53 13.25 -9.14
N ARG A 52 -6.03 14.17 -9.99
CA ARG A 52 -5.23 13.83 -11.17
C ARG A 52 -3.90 13.17 -10.80
N ARG A 53 -3.25 13.57 -9.70
CA ARG A 53 -2.06 12.90 -9.14
C ARG A 53 -2.38 11.49 -8.66
N SER A 54 -3.53 11.30 -8.00
CA SER A 54 -4.00 9.98 -7.60
C SER A 54 -4.29 9.10 -8.83
N GLU A 55 -4.96 9.65 -9.85
CA GLU A 55 -5.29 8.96 -11.10
C GLU A 55 -4.05 8.58 -11.93
N ASN A 56 -3.07 9.47 -12.06
CA ASN A 56 -1.80 9.18 -12.72
C ASN A 56 -0.99 8.10 -11.97
N ARG A 57 -1.10 8.05 -10.62
CA ARG A 57 -0.49 6.98 -9.80
C ARG A 57 -1.11 5.62 -10.13
N PHE A 58 -2.42 5.58 -10.39
CA PHE A 58 -3.08 4.38 -10.90
C PHE A 58 -2.68 4.07 -12.34
N GLN A 59 -2.47 5.06 -13.20
CA GLN A 59 -2.01 4.83 -14.58
C GLN A 59 -0.59 4.28 -14.68
N HIS A 60 0.31 4.59 -13.74
CA HIS A 60 1.66 4.01 -13.75
C HIS A 60 1.66 2.51 -13.42
N VAL A 61 0.62 1.99 -12.76
CA VAL A 61 0.36 0.54 -12.60
C VAL A 61 -0.19 -0.08 -13.90
N ILE A 62 -0.73 0.73 -14.82
CA ILE A 62 -1.40 0.31 -16.06
C ILE A 62 -0.45 0.33 -17.27
N GLY A 63 0.74 0.94 -17.16
CA GLY A 63 1.67 1.19 -18.27
C GLY A 63 2.07 -0.04 -19.10
N ASP A 64 2.08 -1.24 -18.50
CA ASP A 64 2.45 -2.50 -19.16
C ASP A 64 1.24 -3.37 -19.53
N THR A 65 0.02 -2.84 -19.50
CA THR A 65 -1.20 -3.62 -19.73
C THR A 65 -1.41 -3.90 -21.23
N PRO A 66 -1.45 -5.19 -21.66
CA PRO A 66 -1.81 -5.51 -23.04
C PRO A 66 -3.21 -4.97 -23.37
N PRO A 67 -3.41 -4.33 -24.54
CA PRO A 67 -4.72 -3.76 -24.90
C PRO A 67 -5.80 -4.85 -24.89
N GLY A 68 -6.87 -4.63 -24.12
CA GLY A 68 -8.00 -5.56 -23.96
C GLY A 68 -8.20 -6.12 -22.53
N PHE A 69 -7.27 -5.88 -21.61
CA PHE A 69 -7.39 -6.27 -20.21
C PHE A 69 -7.71 -5.06 -19.32
N SER A 70 -8.84 -5.05 -18.61
CA SER A 70 -9.09 -4.04 -17.58
C SER A 70 -8.33 -4.39 -16.30
N VAL A 71 -7.91 -3.38 -15.52
CA VAL A 71 -7.31 -3.59 -14.18
C VAL A 71 -8.18 -4.51 -13.34
N GLN A 72 -9.50 -4.36 -13.41
CA GLN A 72 -10.47 -5.22 -12.73
C GLN A 72 -10.45 -6.67 -13.24
N LYS A 73 -10.27 -6.90 -14.55
CA LYS A 73 -10.11 -8.25 -15.12
C LYS A 73 -8.76 -8.88 -14.77
N LEU A 74 -7.66 -8.13 -14.79
CA LEU A 74 -6.36 -8.63 -14.34
C LEU A 74 -6.35 -8.90 -12.84
N PHE A 75 -6.91 -8.02 -12.03
CA PHE A 75 -7.13 -8.27 -10.60
C PHE A 75 -8.02 -9.49 -10.37
N SER A 76 -9.13 -9.62 -11.10
CA SER A 76 -10.01 -10.79 -11.00
C SER A 76 -9.35 -12.09 -11.48
N LEU A 77 -8.42 -12.04 -12.44
CA LEU A 77 -7.68 -13.21 -12.92
C LEU A 77 -6.58 -13.64 -11.94
N ILE A 78 -5.86 -12.67 -11.35
CA ILE A 78 -4.86 -12.93 -10.30
C ILE A 78 -5.57 -13.42 -9.03
N THR A 79 -6.65 -12.78 -8.60
CA THR A 79 -7.35 -13.13 -7.35
C THR A 79 -8.37 -14.27 -7.49
N GLY A 80 -8.84 -14.57 -8.70
CA GLY A 80 -9.87 -15.59 -8.94
C GLY A 80 -9.34 -17.02 -9.08
N HIS A 81 -8.04 -17.21 -9.31
CA HIS A 81 -7.47 -18.53 -9.60
C HIS A 81 -6.24 -18.92 -8.79
N THR A 82 -5.74 -18.09 -7.88
CA THR A 82 -4.43 -18.36 -7.31
C THR A 82 -4.46 -18.42 -5.79
N ASN A 83 -3.57 -19.26 -5.28
CA ASN A 83 -3.10 -19.37 -3.92
C ASN A 83 -2.52 -18.05 -3.35
N VAL A 84 -2.85 -16.90 -3.93
CA VAL A 84 -2.28 -15.59 -3.65
C VAL A 84 -3.25 -14.73 -2.85
N LEU A 85 -2.72 -14.09 -1.82
CA LEU A 85 -3.37 -13.05 -1.05
C LEU A 85 -2.81 -11.70 -1.49
N VAL A 86 -3.69 -10.77 -1.84
CA VAL A 86 -3.34 -9.38 -2.14
C VAL A 86 -3.94 -8.47 -1.08
N SER A 87 -3.15 -7.53 -0.56
CA SER A 87 -3.62 -6.50 0.38
C SER A 87 -2.88 -5.18 0.21
N ILE A 88 -3.49 -4.11 0.72
CA ILE A 88 -2.92 -2.77 0.77
C ILE A 88 -2.93 -2.34 2.23
N LEU A 89 -1.78 -1.90 2.73
CA LEU A 89 -1.61 -1.35 4.06
C LEU A 89 -1.37 0.16 3.99
N ASP A 90 -1.75 0.90 5.02
CA ASP A 90 -1.40 2.31 5.18
C ASP A 90 0.06 2.50 5.63
N GLY A 91 0.50 3.75 5.75
CA GLY A 91 1.83 4.12 6.23
C GLY A 91 2.15 3.73 7.68
N ASN A 92 1.16 3.24 8.44
CA ASN A 92 1.32 2.65 9.78
C ASN A 92 1.26 1.12 9.77
N GLY A 93 1.05 0.51 8.59
CA GLY A 93 0.98 -0.92 8.40
C GLY A 93 -0.38 -1.53 8.72
N ALA A 94 -1.47 -0.75 8.79
CA ALA A 94 -2.82 -1.27 8.97
C ALA A 94 -3.52 -1.53 7.62
N TYR A 95 -4.37 -2.55 7.52
CA TYR A 95 -5.06 -2.87 6.27
C TYR A 95 -6.00 -1.73 5.84
N LEU A 96 -5.79 -1.20 4.64
CA LEU A 96 -6.76 -0.37 3.91
C LEU A 96 -7.66 -1.21 3.02
N TRP A 97 -7.12 -2.32 2.50
CA TRP A 97 -7.85 -3.24 1.66
C TRP A 97 -7.26 -4.66 1.73
N ALA A 98 -8.11 -5.67 1.57
CA ALA A 98 -7.72 -7.05 1.44
C ALA A 98 -8.56 -7.75 0.38
N SER A 99 -7.92 -8.60 -0.43
CA SER A 99 -8.59 -9.40 -1.46
C SER A 99 -9.56 -10.42 -0.84
N PRO A 100 -10.64 -10.80 -1.56
CA PRO A 100 -11.58 -11.83 -1.12
C PRO A 100 -10.91 -13.19 -0.79
N SER A 101 -9.75 -13.48 -1.39
CA SER A 101 -8.97 -14.69 -1.15
C SER A 101 -8.59 -14.89 0.32
N HIS A 102 -8.54 -13.84 1.14
CA HIS A 102 -8.33 -13.94 2.60
C HIS A 102 -9.40 -14.78 3.30
N LYS A 103 -10.59 -14.94 2.70
CA LYS A 103 -11.65 -15.83 3.20
C LYS A 103 -11.18 -17.27 3.38
N ARG A 104 -10.17 -17.71 2.62
CA ARG A 104 -9.57 -19.06 2.76
C ARG A 104 -8.88 -19.28 4.10
N LEU A 105 -8.38 -18.21 4.72
CA LEU A 105 -7.83 -18.22 6.08
C LEU A 105 -8.95 -18.11 7.14
N GLY A 106 -10.20 -18.06 6.70
CA GLY A 106 -11.36 -17.94 7.56
C GLY A 106 -11.67 -16.51 8.04
N TYR A 107 -10.96 -15.51 7.52
CA TYR A 107 -11.20 -14.11 7.82
C TYR A 107 -11.90 -13.42 6.64
N PRO A 108 -13.09 -12.82 6.82
CA PRO A 108 -13.64 -11.97 5.79
C PRO A 108 -12.74 -10.74 5.64
N ALA A 109 -12.48 -10.32 4.40
CA ALA A 109 -11.62 -9.17 4.11
C ALA A 109 -12.02 -7.90 4.88
N SER A 110 -13.32 -7.68 5.07
CA SER A 110 -13.86 -6.55 5.85
C SER A 110 -13.41 -6.52 7.31
N ARG A 111 -13.12 -7.68 7.93
CA ARG A 111 -12.65 -7.76 9.32
C ARG A 111 -11.17 -7.40 9.46
N LEU A 112 -10.42 -7.46 8.36
CA LEU A 112 -9.01 -7.12 8.35
C LEU A 112 -8.80 -5.61 8.30
N ILE A 113 -9.72 -4.86 7.71
CA ILE A 113 -9.61 -3.41 7.54
C ILE A 113 -9.38 -2.72 8.89
N GLY A 114 -8.35 -1.87 8.94
CA GLY A 114 -7.90 -1.16 10.14
C GLY A 114 -7.09 -2.00 11.12
N GLN A 115 -6.99 -3.32 10.94
CA GLN A 115 -6.12 -4.18 11.76
C GLN A 115 -4.67 -4.08 11.28
N PRO A 116 -3.68 -4.30 12.16
CA PRO A 116 -2.30 -4.43 11.75
C PRO A 116 -2.09 -5.54 10.70
N GLY A 117 -1.25 -5.28 9.70
CA GLY A 117 -0.83 -6.26 8.69
C GLY A 117 -0.24 -7.54 9.29
N SER A 118 0.32 -7.42 10.50
CA SER A 118 0.87 -8.50 11.32
C SER A 118 -0.16 -9.42 11.98
N THR A 119 -1.45 -9.05 12.02
CA THR A 119 -2.48 -9.80 12.78
C THR A 119 -2.59 -11.27 12.37
N LEU A 120 -2.32 -11.60 11.10
CA LEU A 120 -2.39 -12.96 10.59
C LEU A 120 -1.04 -13.71 10.66
N MET A 121 0.06 -13.01 10.90
CA MET A 121 1.39 -13.60 10.92
C MET A 121 1.66 -14.39 12.20
N ALA A 122 2.45 -15.46 12.09
CA ALA A 122 2.97 -16.16 13.25
C ALA A 122 3.96 -15.27 14.02
N GLU A 123 3.92 -15.33 15.35
CA GLU A 123 4.71 -14.48 16.26
C GLU A 123 6.21 -14.46 15.96
N GLN A 124 6.77 -15.64 15.69
CA GLN A 124 8.15 -15.89 15.29
C GLN A 124 8.59 -15.13 14.02
N ASP A 125 7.67 -14.75 13.14
CA ASP A 125 7.97 -14.07 11.87
C ASP A 125 7.75 -12.54 11.97
N LEU A 126 7.18 -12.03 13.07
CA LEU A 126 6.89 -10.61 13.27
C LEU A 126 8.13 -9.72 13.22
N ASN A 127 9.25 -10.18 13.80
CA ASN A 127 10.48 -9.40 13.85
C ASN A 127 11.04 -9.11 12.44
N ALA A 128 10.90 -10.05 11.51
CA ALA A 128 11.35 -9.87 10.13
C ALA A 128 10.47 -8.84 9.40
N LEU A 129 9.14 -8.91 9.59
CA LEU A 129 8.21 -7.93 9.04
C LEU A 129 8.50 -6.53 9.58
N ILE A 130 8.62 -6.36 10.90
CA ILE A 130 8.85 -5.07 11.54
C ILE A 130 10.14 -4.42 11.00
N LYS A 131 11.22 -5.20 10.85
CA LYS A 131 12.48 -4.71 10.26
C LYS A 131 12.31 -4.29 8.80
N GLY A 132 11.55 -5.05 8.01
CA GLY A 132 11.24 -4.69 6.62
C GLY A 132 10.46 -3.39 6.54
N PHE A 133 9.40 -3.28 7.34
CA PHE A 133 8.56 -2.09 7.41
C PHE A 133 9.36 -0.85 7.85
N GLN A 134 10.18 -0.95 8.90
CA GLN A 134 11.03 0.17 9.34
C GLN A 134 12.02 0.64 8.26
N LYS A 135 12.55 -0.27 7.45
CA LYS A 135 13.42 0.10 6.32
C LYS A 135 12.63 0.84 5.25
N ALA A 136 11.43 0.35 4.93
CA ALA A 136 10.52 1.01 3.99
C ALA A 136 10.10 2.41 4.48
N SER A 137 9.71 2.55 5.76
CA SER A 137 9.32 3.84 6.34
C SER A 137 10.44 4.89 6.35
N ARG A 138 11.71 4.45 6.32
CA ARG A 138 12.88 5.34 6.22
C ARG A 138 13.30 5.63 4.78
N GLY A 139 12.58 5.10 3.79
CA GLY A 139 12.95 5.21 2.37
C GLY A 139 14.18 4.38 1.97
N ASN A 140 14.67 3.49 2.84
CA ASN A 140 15.88 2.71 2.58
C ASN A 140 15.65 1.56 1.59
N VAL A 141 14.40 1.10 1.45
CA VAL A 141 14.03 -0.04 0.62
C VAL A 141 12.63 0.21 0.04
N SER A 142 12.49 0.11 -1.28
CA SER A 142 11.19 0.19 -1.97
C SER A 142 10.47 -1.16 -2.08
N LYS A 143 11.20 -2.28 -1.95
CA LYS A 143 10.66 -3.64 -2.12
C LYS A 143 11.32 -4.65 -1.18
N THR A 144 10.51 -5.39 -0.43
CA THR A 144 10.97 -6.46 0.48
C THR A 144 10.35 -7.79 0.10
N HIS A 145 11.13 -8.87 0.21
CA HIS A 145 10.67 -10.24 0.03
C HIS A 145 10.83 -11.00 1.34
N LEU A 146 9.82 -11.78 1.72
CA LEU A 146 9.84 -12.57 2.95
C LEU A 146 9.05 -13.86 2.77
N ASN A 147 9.62 -14.98 3.19
CA ASN A 147 8.83 -16.18 3.47
C ASN A 147 8.40 -16.14 4.94
N TYR A 148 7.11 -16.34 5.19
CA TYR A 148 6.54 -16.24 6.52
C TYR A 148 5.37 -17.18 6.71
N ARG A 149 5.00 -17.40 7.96
CA ARG A 149 3.87 -18.22 8.33
C ARG A 149 2.66 -17.37 8.67
N VAL A 150 1.52 -17.84 8.21
CA VAL A 150 0.21 -17.28 8.51
C VAL A 150 -0.58 -18.28 9.33
N ARG A 151 -1.21 -17.79 10.40
CA ARG A 151 -2.14 -18.59 11.21
C ARG A 151 -3.55 -18.28 10.75
N ASP A 152 -4.28 -19.31 10.34
CA ASP A 152 -5.70 -19.17 9.99
C ASP A 152 -6.59 -19.11 11.25
N ARG A 153 -7.90 -18.85 11.07
CA ARG A 153 -8.85 -18.77 12.18
C ARG A 153 -9.00 -20.07 12.99
N TRP A 154 -8.56 -21.20 12.44
CA TRP A 154 -8.67 -22.53 13.03
C TRP A 154 -7.34 -22.94 13.71
N GLY A 155 -6.30 -22.11 13.62
CA GLY A 155 -5.00 -22.34 14.22
C GLY A 155 -4.01 -23.07 13.30
N ASN A 156 -4.38 -23.42 12.06
CA ASN A 156 -3.43 -24.05 11.15
C ASN A 156 -2.41 -23.05 10.63
N ILE A 157 -1.20 -23.56 10.39
CA ILE A 157 -0.09 -22.79 9.84
C ILE A 157 0.00 -23.03 8.33
N HIS A 158 0.03 -21.92 7.60
CA HIS A 158 0.23 -21.84 6.17
C HIS A 158 1.54 -21.10 5.89
N PHE A 159 2.28 -21.52 4.88
CA PHE A 159 3.53 -20.90 4.47
C PHE A 159 3.27 -19.99 3.27
N TYR A 160 3.69 -18.74 3.38
CA TYR A 160 3.54 -17.74 2.33
C TYR A 160 4.89 -17.18 1.91
N ARG A 161 5.04 -16.97 0.60
CA ARG A 161 6.10 -16.16 0.00
C ARG A 161 5.52 -14.81 -0.37
N GLY A 162 5.91 -13.78 0.38
CA GLY A 162 5.42 -12.42 0.23
C GLY A 162 6.38 -11.46 -0.43
N THR A 163 5.80 -10.54 -1.19
CA THR A 163 6.41 -9.35 -1.74
C THR A 163 5.70 -8.13 -1.17
N PHE A 164 6.46 -7.17 -0.65
CA PHE A 164 5.98 -5.96 0.00
C PHE A 164 6.58 -4.75 -0.70
N ASP A 165 5.77 -4.06 -1.49
CA ASP A 165 6.15 -2.88 -2.27
C ASP A 165 5.72 -1.61 -1.53
N ALA A 166 6.70 -0.78 -1.16
CA ALA A 166 6.48 0.49 -0.50
C ALA A 166 6.12 1.57 -1.51
N VAL A 167 5.01 2.27 -1.27
CA VAL A 167 4.56 3.43 -2.05
C VAL A 167 4.79 4.68 -1.20
N THR A 168 5.60 5.59 -1.69
CA THR A 168 5.91 6.85 -1.00
C THR A 168 5.16 8.03 -1.62
N ASP A 169 4.92 9.07 -0.83
CA ASP A 169 4.43 10.35 -1.32
C ASP A 169 5.58 11.26 -1.81
N ASP A 170 5.23 12.42 -2.37
CA ASP A 170 6.18 13.37 -2.97
C ASP A 170 7.23 13.89 -1.96
N ASP A 171 6.91 13.85 -0.66
CA ASP A 171 7.80 14.22 0.44
C ASP A 171 8.73 13.07 0.89
N GLY A 172 8.65 11.91 0.24
CA GLY A 172 9.43 10.71 0.56
C GLY A 172 8.89 9.89 1.74
N SER A 173 7.77 10.30 2.35
CA SER A 173 7.13 9.55 3.42
C SER A 173 6.45 8.29 2.89
N LEU A 174 6.42 7.22 3.70
CA LEU A 174 5.72 5.99 3.34
C LEU A 174 4.20 6.21 3.41
N SER A 175 3.56 6.18 2.24
CA SER A 175 2.12 6.36 2.09
C SER A 175 1.37 5.04 2.29
N GLN A 176 1.82 3.99 1.59
CA GLN A 176 1.16 2.68 1.56
C GLN A 176 2.17 1.55 1.36
N VAL A 177 1.73 0.32 1.65
CA VAL A 177 2.45 -0.90 1.26
C VAL A 177 1.51 -1.82 0.50
N ILE A 178 1.90 -2.23 -0.70
CA ILE A 178 1.20 -3.24 -1.49
C ILE A 178 1.81 -4.60 -1.17
N CYS A 179 0.98 -5.53 -0.73
CA CYS A 179 1.41 -6.87 -0.34
C CYS A 179 0.83 -7.91 -1.29
N VAL A 180 1.70 -8.76 -1.83
CA VAL A 180 1.33 -9.92 -2.65
C VAL A 180 1.96 -11.16 -2.04
N SER A 181 1.14 -12.12 -1.65
CA SER A 181 1.59 -13.27 -0.86
C SER A 181 1.09 -14.56 -1.44
N GLU A 182 2.00 -15.36 -1.97
CA GLU A 182 1.73 -16.66 -2.57
C GLU A 182 1.83 -17.77 -1.52
N ASP A 183 0.78 -18.59 -1.42
CA ASP A 183 0.77 -19.77 -0.56
C ASP A 183 1.64 -20.87 -1.15
N ILE A 184 2.70 -21.20 -0.42
CA ILE A 184 3.70 -22.23 -0.72
C ILE A 184 3.59 -23.40 0.26
N THR A 185 2.45 -23.58 0.93
CA THR A 185 2.27 -24.62 1.95
C THR A 185 2.45 -26.01 1.37
N GLU A 186 1.80 -26.32 0.25
CA GLU A 186 1.93 -27.61 -0.42
C GLU A 186 3.36 -27.86 -0.92
N LEU A 187 3.98 -26.83 -1.50
CA LEU A 187 5.37 -26.89 -1.94
C LEU A 187 6.32 -27.18 -0.76
N THR A 188 6.10 -26.50 0.37
CA THR A 188 6.91 -26.67 1.59
C THR A 188 6.74 -28.07 2.18
N ARG A 189 5.51 -28.60 2.22
CA ARG A 189 5.22 -29.96 2.70
C ARG A 189 5.85 -31.02 1.80
N ALA A 190 5.67 -30.90 0.48
CA ALA A 190 6.27 -31.83 -0.48
C ALA A 190 7.80 -31.83 -0.40
N GLN A 191 8.42 -30.66 -0.19
CA GLN A 191 9.86 -30.55 -0.01
C GLN A 191 10.34 -31.20 1.30
N ALA A 192 9.59 -31.07 2.39
CA ALA A 192 9.89 -31.72 3.66
C ALA A 192 9.78 -33.26 3.55
N GLU A 193 8.68 -33.77 3.00
CA GLU A 193 8.47 -35.21 2.79
C GLU A 193 9.57 -35.83 1.92
N LYS A 194 9.96 -35.15 0.85
CA LYS A 194 11.09 -35.59 0.00
C LYS A 194 12.41 -35.61 0.78
N GLY A 195 12.65 -34.63 1.64
CA GLY A 195 13.84 -34.58 2.49
C GLY A 195 13.92 -35.76 3.45
N GLU A 196 12.81 -36.07 4.12
CA GLU A 196 12.71 -37.22 5.04
C GLU A 196 12.91 -38.55 4.31
N ALA A 197 12.27 -38.73 3.15
CA ALA A 197 12.43 -39.94 2.34
C ALA A 197 13.88 -40.15 1.87
N LEU A 198 14.56 -39.08 1.47
CA LEU A 198 15.97 -39.14 1.07
C LEU A 198 16.89 -39.49 2.25
N ALA A 199 16.63 -38.94 3.44
CA ALA A 199 17.39 -39.25 4.65
C ALA A 199 17.25 -40.74 5.04
N LEU A 200 16.02 -41.26 5.05
CA LEU A 200 15.74 -42.67 5.33
C LEU A 200 16.40 -43.61 4.29
N ALA A 201 16.34 -43.23 3.01
CA ALA A 201 16.98 -44.00 1.94
C ALA A 201 18.52 -44.02 2.08
N ALA A 202 19.13 -42.91 2.51
CA ALA A 202 20.57 -42.84 2.75
C ALA A 202 20.99 -43.75 3.91
N GLU A 203 20.23 -43.77 5.00
CA GLU A 203 20.46 -44.65 6.16
C GLU A 203 20.33 -46.13 5.77
N THR A 204 19.29 -46.48 5.04
CA THR A 204 19.05 -47.87 4.56
C THR A 204 20.21 -48.35 3.67
N LYS A 205 20.67 -47.51 2.73
CA LYS A 205 21.82 -47.83 1.87
C LYS A 205 23.10 -48.04 2.66
N LYS A 206 23.36 -47.23 3.70
CA LYS A 206 24.51 -47.39 4.59
C LYS A 206 24.46 -48.73 5.32
N MET A 207 23.29 -49.09 5.87
CA MET A 207 23.12 -50.34 6.61
C MET A 207 23.30 -51.58 5.71
N ALA A 208 22.76 -51.53 4.48
CA ALA A 208 22.95 -52.60 3.51
C ALA A 208 24.43 -52.81 3.12
N LEU A 209 25.21 -51.73 3.03
CA LEU A 209 26.65 -51.81 2.74
C LEU A 209 27.41 -52.45 3.90
N VAL A 210 27.13 -52.06 5.15
CA VAL A 210 27.73 -52.66 6.35
C VAL A 210 27.45 -54.16 6.39
N GLY A 211 26.19 -54.57 6.16
CA GLY A 211 25.82 -55.98 6.10
C GLY A 211 26.56 -56.76 5.00
N ARG A 212 26.74 -56.16 3.82
CA ARG A 212 27.50 -56.78 2.72
C ARG A 212 28.98 -56.98 3.06
N VAL A 213 29.62 -56.00 3.71
CA VAL A 213 31.03 -56.10 4.11
C VAL A 213 31.20 -57.17 5.19
N ALA A 214 30.33 -57.18 6.20
CA ALA A 214 30.35 -58.19 7.25
C ALA A 214 30.14 -59.61 6.70
N GLY A 215 29.19 -59.78 5.77
CA GLY A 215 28.93 -61.07 5.13
C GLY A 215 30.11 -61.58 4.28
N LYS A 216 30.83 -60.68 3.59
CA LYS A 216 32.03 -61.05 2.83
C LYS A 216 33.19 -61.45 3.75
N MET A 217 33.38 -60.71 4.84
CA MET A 217 34.41 -61.02 5.85
C MET A 217 34.16 -62.34 6.59
N ALA A 218 32.89 -62.72 6.82
CA ALA A 218 32.56 -63.99 7.48
C ALA A 218 32.83 -65.23 6.60
N HIS A 219 32.97 -65.05 5.28
CA HIS A 219 33.21 -66.14 4.33
C HIS A 219 34.70 -66.34 4.01
N ASP A 220 35.57 -65.43 4.46
CA ASP A 220 37.02 -65.41 4.21
C ASP A 220 37.85 -65.99 5.41
N PHE A 221 37.20 -66.65 6.38
CA PHE A 221 37.82 -67.40 7.50
C PHE A 221 37.47 -68.89 7.42
#